data_AF-A0A7C8IVF3-F1
#
_entry.id   AF-A0A7C8IVF3-F1
#
_cell.length_a   1.000
_cell.length_b   1.000
_cell.length_c   1.000
_cell.angle_alpha   90.00
_cell.angle_beta   90.00
_cell.angle_gamma   90.00
#
_symmetry.space_group_name_H-M   'P 1'
#
loop_
_entity.id
_entity.type
_entity.pdbx_description
1 polymer ?
#
loop_
_entity_poly.entity_id
_entity_poly.type
_entity_poly.pdbx_seq_one_letter_code
_entity_poly.pdbx_strand_id
1 'polypeptide(L)'
;MLAGKTMLVLNLNGTIKTNSKVENVFLYGSTVNTLAKISSSDSMYPRKLPEEALRQFEEGLVSRRGGHKPQFSNNSSSYIVTTRCSLNNIDIFVKESPYAEDELQGAKQASRYFSRILIPRMAKSGELLYPFFAGVTQSDVRLSYIQNGRQETAKAESLLYLEHVKAEDTLRNYRSTLSLQKNNPAPRQNIQRFFHDRLLQDRRIHEHYGQGISLGGETVPLDRLLALRWVINDKVYPSLREAFDEALAVISPNSTHMLSCPIAFGLGDAHGGNVMVNEKGGTNEALFIDYEVAGFHPIMLDLSKPLYNDGFYEILYQRLIPGKVDLGLKYRVDSSTNTIIINLAPRHDSLAQAIMDIKLRYLVKPLCDETQALGVNLEDHVPLLSTALFLCATLGINFANSEQTFLSNFATGLILREARNWKEFASKLEELGFKPRNGLTGM
;
A
#
# COMPACT_ATOMS: atom_id res chain seq x y z
N MET A 1 -0.17 -39.53 3.73
CA MET A 1 -0.39 -38.68 4.92
C MET A 1 -0.67 -37.27 4.44
N LEU A 2 -1.94 -36.88 4.43
CA LEU A 2 -2.38 -35.57 3.95
C LEU A 2 -2.27 -34.55 5.09
N ALA A 3 -1.35 -33.60 4.96
CA ALA A 3 -1.24 -32.46 5.86
C ALA A 3 -2.49 -31.57 5.73
N GLY A 4 -3.05 -31.15 6.86
CA GLY A 4 -4.31 -30.42 6.97
C GLY A 4 -4.28 -29.09 6.22
N LYS A 5 -5.29 -28.88 5.36
CA LYS A 5 -5.57 -27.58 4.74
C LYS A 5 -6.37 -26.75 5.74
N THR A 6 -5.85 -25.59 6.12
CA THR A 6 -6.62 -24.59 6.88
C THR A 6 -7.52 -23.82 5.92
N MET A 7 -8.80 -23.74 6.25
CA MET A 7 -9.87 -23.30 5.36
C MET A 7 -10.31 -21.89 5.76
N LEU A 8 -10.40 -20.96 4.80
CA LEU A 8 -10.90 -19.62 5.05
C LEU A 8 -12.41 -19.62 4.77
N VAL A 9 -13.24 -19.58 5.81
CA VAL A 9 -14.70 -19.44 5.67
C VAL A 9 -15.06 -17.99 5.98
N LEU A 10 -15.51 -17.25 4.97
CA LEU A 10 -16.08 -15.91 5.14
C LEU A 10 -17.59 -16.03 5.07
N ASN A 11 -18.26 -15.76 6.19
CA ASN A 11 -19.70 -15.55 6.18
C ASN A 11 -19.95 -14.08 5.83
N LEU A 12 -20.27 -13.81 4.56
CA LEU A 12 -20.51 -12.46 4.04
C LEU A 12 -21.94 -11.95 4.32
N ASN A 13 -22.81 -12.76 4.92
CA ASN A 13 -24.17 -12.35 5.25
C ASN A 13 -24.23 -11.74 6.65
N GLY A 14 -24.30 -10.41 6.73
CA GLY A 14 -24.42 -9.61 7.95
C GLY A 14 -25.74 -9.77 8.71
N THR A 15 -26.29 -10.98 8.83
CA THR A 15 -27.51 -11.24 9.62
C THR A 15 -27.38 -12.57 10.35
N ILE A 16 -27.38 -12.51 11.68
CA ILE A 16 -27.49 -13.69 12.54
C ILE A 16 -28.95 -14.17 12.45
N LYS A 17 -29.22 -15.06 11.50
CA LYS A 17 -30.33 -16.01 11.59
C LYS A 17 -29.80 -17.40 11.27
N THR A 18 -29.74 -18.22 12.31
CA THR A 18 -29.45 -19.64 12.24
C THR A 18 -30.60 -20.33 11.51
N ASN A 19 -30.37 -20.72 10.25
CA ASN A 19 -30.74 -22.03 9.70
C ASN A 19 -30.36 -22.13 8.21
N SER A 20 -29.82 -23.30 7.85
CA SER A 20 -29.20 -23.71 6.57
C SER A 20 -27.78 -23.17 6.32
N LYS A 21 -26.80 -23.97 6.75
CA LYS A 21 -25.37 -23.81 6.45
C LYS A 21 -25.08 -24.13 4.99
N VAL A 22 -24.91 -23.09 4.17
CA VAL A 22 -24.01 -23.14 3.03
C VAL A 22 -22.77 -22.35 3.44
N GLU A 23 -21.82 -23.05 4.07
CA GLU A 23 -20.51 -22.48 4.38
C GLU A 23 -19.73 -22.42 3.06
N ASN A 24 -19.57 -21.21 2.50
CA ASN A 24 -18.63 -21.01 1.40
C ASN A 24 -17.20 -21.17 1.94
N VAL A 25 -16.68 -22.35 1.72
CA VAL A 25 -15.34 -22.81 2.03
C VAL A 25 -14.39 -22.29 0.96
N PHE A 26 -13.58 -21.27 1.26
CA PHE A 26 -12.46 -20.89 0.41
C PHE A 26 -11.26 -21.77 0.75
N LEU A 27 -10.90 -22.66 -0.18
CA LEU A 27 -9.70 -23.48 -0.14
C LEU A 27 -8.58 -22.75 -0.87
N TYR A 28 -7.71 -22.05 -0.16
CA TYR A 28 -6.42 -21.62 -0.70
C TYR A 28 -5.30 -22.51 -0.15
N GLY A 29 -4.33 -22.81 -1.02
CA GLY A 29 -3.28 -23.79 -0.80
C GLY A 29 -2.34 -23.42 0.35
N SER A 30 -1.59 -24.42 0.79
CA SER A 30 -0.45 -24.20 1.67
C SER A 30 0.63 -23.38 0.94
N THR A 31 1.15 -22.32 1.58
CA THR A 31 2.30 -21.51 1.11
C THR A 31 3.60 -22.33 0.97
N VAL A 32 3.58 -23.60 1.38
CA VAL A 32 4.68 -24.56 1.17
C VAL A 32 4.89 -24.86 -0.33
N ASN A 33 3.84 -24.72 -1.15
CA ASN A 33 3.94 -24.95 -2.60
C ASN A 33 4.44 -23.72 -3.40
N THR A 34 4.59 -22.55 -2.79
CA THR A 34 5.11 -21.33 -3.46
C THR A 34 6.62 -21.41 -3.73
N LEU A 35 7.29 -22.52 -3.35
CA LEU A 35 8.68 -22.83 -3.68
C LEU A 35 8.86 -23.33 -5.13
N ALA A 36 7.78 -23.71 -5.82
CA ALA A 36 7.88 -24.09 -7.22
C ALA A 36 8.30 -22.87 -8.05
N LYS A 37 9.48 -22.94 -8.68
CA LYS A 37 9.84 -22.06 -9.81
C LYS A 37 8.63 -22.05 -10.75
N ILE A 38 8.15 -20.85 -11.12
CA ILE A 38 7.08 -20.70 -12.11
C ILE A 38 7.46 -21.57 -13.31
N SER A 39 6.65 -22.59 -13.62
CA SER A 39 6.88 -23.38 -14.82
C SER A 39 6.83 -22.42 -15.99
N SER A 40 7.85 -22.44 -16.84
CA SER A 40 8.04 -21.54 -17.98
C SER A 40 6.96 -21.65 -19.07
N SER A 41 5.86 -22.36 -18.80
CA SER A 41 4.84 -22.79 -19.74
C SER A 41 3.56 -21.95 -19.76
N ASP A 42 3.39 -20.96 -18.88
CA ASP A 42 2.23 -20.07 -18.92
C ASP A 42 2.63 -18.65 -19.36
N SER A 43 1.71 -17.99 -20.08
CA SER A 43 1.81 -16.71 -20.79
C SER A 43 2.10 -15.46 -19.94
N MET A 44 2.90 -15.59 -18.89
CA MET A 44 3.15 -14.60 -17.84
C MET A 44 4.55 -13.99 -17.93
N TYR A 45 5.07 -13.80 -19.15
CA TYR A 45 6.29 -13.04 -19.34
C TYR A 45 6.00 -11.53 -19.23
N PRO A 46 6.92 -10.74 -18.66
CA PRO A 46 6.83 -9.28 -18.67
C PRO A 46 6.56 -8.77 -20.08
N ARG A 47 5.43 -8.09 -20.27
CA ARG A 47 5.03 -7.58 -21.59
C ARG A 47 5.79 -6.30 -21.88
N LYS A 48 6.35 -6.20 -23.09
CA LYS A 48 7.03 -5.01 -23.61
C LYS A 48 6.18 -4.39 -24.72
N LEU A 49 6.23 -3.07 -24.84
CA LEU A 49 5.63 -2.39 -25.97
C LEU A 49 6.38 -2.78 -27.26
N PRO A 50 5.70 -3.06 -28.39
CA PRO A 50 6.37 -3.28 -29.67
C PRO A 50 7.18 -2.04 -30.12
N GLU A 51 8.35 -2.23 -30.76
CA GLU A 51 9.17 -1.13 -31.29
C GLU A 51 8.39 -0.26 -32.28
N GLU A 52 7.56 -0.90 -33.10
CA GLU A 52 6.71 -0.22 -34.09
C GLU A 52 5.77 0.79 -33.44
N ALA A 53 5.22 0.46 -32.28
CA ALA A 53 4.31 1.35 -31.55
C ALA A 53 5.05 2.57 -30.98
N LEU A 54 6.30 2.38 -30.51
CA LEU A 54 7.17 3.49 -30.12
C LEU A 54 7.48 4.40 -31.32
N ARG A 55 7.88 3.83 -32.46
CA ARG A 55 8.17 4.61 -33.67
C ARG A 55 6.96 5.44 -34.11
N GLN A 56 5.77 4.85 -34.17
CA GLN A 56 4.55 5.57 -34.55
C GLN A 56 4.19 6.68 -33.55
N PHE A 57 4.44 6.48 -32.26
CA PHE A 57 4.31 7.55 -31.27
C PHE A 57 5.25 8.73 -31.56
N GLU A 58 6.54 8.44 -31.80
CA GLU A 58 7.56 9.46 -32.10
C GLU A 58 7.32 10.21 -33.41
N GLU A 59 6.73 9.55 -34.40
CA GLU A 59 6.35 10.15 -35.70
C GLU A 59 5.02 10.93 -35.63
N GLY A 60 4.35 10.96 -34.48
CA GLY A 60 3.04 11.60 -34.32
C GLY A 60 1.90 10.86 -35.02
N LEU A 61 2.11 9.59 -35.38
CA LEU A 61 1.13 8.71 -36.03
C LEU A 61 0.17 8.07 -35.02
N VAL A 62 -0.30 8.87 -34.07
CA VAL A 62 -1.18 8.45 -32.99
C VAL A 62 -2.41 9.35 -32.89
N SER A 63 -3.53 8.80 -32.43
CA SER A 63 -4.68 9.58 -31.98
C SER A 63 -4.77 9.55 -30.46
N ARG A 64 -4.80 10.73 -29.84
CA ARG A 64 -5.00 10.84 -28.39
C ARG A 64 -6.45 10.54 -28.05
N ARG A 65 -6.66 9.57 -27.15
CA ARG A 65 -7.91 9.39 -26.42
C ARG A 65 -7.81 10.18 -25.11
N GLY A 66 -8.95 10.61 -24.56
CA GLY A 66 -9.00 11.45 -23.35
C GLY A 66 -8.13 10.93 -22.20
N GLY A 67 -7.70 11.82 -21.32
CA GLY A 67 -6.88 11.46 -20.17
C GLY A 67 -7.67 10.68 -19.12
N HIS A 68 -7.11 9.61 -18.59
CA HIS A 68 -7.55 9.04 -17.32
C HIS A 68 -6.91 9.87 -16.22
N LYS A 69 -7.72 10.50 -15.35
CA LYS A 69 -7.21 11.13 -14.13
C LYS A 69 -7.30 10.10 -13.00
N PRO A 70 -6.21 9.38 -12.67
CA PRO A 70 -6.26 8.38 -11.60
C PRO A 70 -6.70 9.05 -10.29
N GLN A 71 -7.67 8.45 -9.60
CA GLN A 71 -8.17 8.98 -8.32
C GLN A 71 -7.15 8.78 -7.18
N PHE A 72 -6.18 7.89 -7.40
CA PHE A 72 -5.26 7.37 -6.38
C PHE A 72 -3.78 7.69 -6.64
N SER A 73 -3.44 8.39 -7.74
CA SER A 73 -2.07 8.84 -8.04
C SER A 73 -2.03 10.36 -8.25
N ASN A 74 -1.04 11.01 -7.62
CA ASN A 74 -0.90 12.47 -7.61
C ASN A 74 0.36 13.00 -8.32
N ASN A 75 1.29 12.11 -8.72
CA ASN A 75 2.63 12.52 -9.16
C ASN A 75 2.86 12.40 -10.67
N SER A 76 1.87 11.93 -11.43
CA SER A 76 2.00 11.72 -12.87
C SER A 76 0.75 12.15 -13.62
N SER A 77 0.96 12.63 -14.84
CA SER A 77 -0.08 12.82 -15.85
C SER A 77 -0.16 11.55 -16.71
N SER A 78 -1.36 11.13 -17.10
CA SER A 78 -1.53 9.94 -17.93
C SER A 78 -2.64 10.10 -18.97
N TYR A 79 -2.43 9.50 -20.14
CA TYR A 79 -3.41 9.45 -21.21
C TYR A 79 -3.22 8.22 -22.09
N ILE A 80 -4.22 7.93 -22.92
CA ILE A 80 -4.18 6.80 -23.85
C ILE A 80 -3.99 7.36 -25.25
N VAL A 81 -3.15 6.72 -26.04
CA VAL A 81 -3.05 6.99 -27.48
C VAL A 81 -3.26 5.70 -28.25
N THR A 82 -3.77 5.82 -29.47
CA THR A 82 -3.93 4.69 -30.40
C THR A 82 -3.05 4.92 -31.62
N THR A 83 -2.22 3.94 -31.97
CA THR A 83 -1.40 3.99 -33.18
C THR A 83 -2.27 3.92 -34.45
N ARG A 84 -1.88 4.64 -35.50
CA ARG A 84 -2.58 4.67 -36.80
C ARG A 84 -1.84 3.75 -37.79
N CYS A 85 -2.08 2.45 -37.69
CA CYS A 85 -1.50 1.47 -38.61
C CYS A 85 -2.60 0.80 -39.44
N SER A 86 -2.32 0.56 -40.73
CA SER A 86 -3.25 -0.10 -41.65
C SER A 86 -3.57 -1.55 -41.27
N LEU A 87 -2.70 -2.20 -40.48
CA LEU A 87 -2.84 -3.61 -40.12
C LEU A 87 -3.43 -3.84 -38.74
N ASN A 88 -3.05 -3.05 -37.72
CA ASN A 88 -3.60 -3.17 -36.36
C ASN A 88 -3.41 -1.87 -35.57
N ASN A 89 -4.49 -1.39 -34.95
CA ASN A 89 -4.42 -0.29 -33.98
C ASN A 89 -3.91 -0.83 -32.64
N ILE A 90 -2.88 -0.19 -32.08
CA ILE A 90 -2.34 -0.54 -30.76
C ILE A 90 -2.67 0.61 -29.81
N ASP A 91 -3.39 0.30 -28.73
CA ASP A 91 -3.57 1.23 -27.63
C ASP A 91 -2.29 1.25 -26.77
N ILE A 92 -1.86 2.43 -26.37
CA ILE A 92 -0.67 2.68 -25.54
C ILE A 92 -1.09 3.53 -24.36
N PHE A 93 -0.68 3.14 -23.15
CA PHE A 93 -0.80 3.98 -21.96
C PHE A 93 0.45 4.84 -21.84
N VAL A 94 0.26 6.16 -21.87
CA VAL A 94 1.35 7.14 -21.81
C VAL A 94 1.35 7.77 -20.42
N LYS A 95 2.52 7.77 -19.76
CA LYS A 95 2.74 8.38 -18.45
C LYS A 95 3.83 9.45 -18.54
N GLU A 96 3.50 10.65 -18.09
CA GLU A 96 4.42 11.75 -17.87
C GLU A 96 4.77 11.80 -16.38
N SER A 97 6.05 11.65 -16.06
CA SER A 97 6.54 11.65 -14.68
C SER A 97 7.93 12.31 -14.61
N PRO A 98 8.21 13.13 -13.57
CA PRO A 98 9.58 13.60 -13.32
C PRO A 98 10.54 12.45 -12.95
N TYR A 99 10.01 11.24 -12.71
CA TYR A 99 10.75 10.04 -12.33
C TYR A 99 10.71 8.95 -13.42
N ALA A 100 10.51 9.34 -14.69
CA ALA A 100 10.38 8.40 -15.80
C ALA A 100 11.58 7.43 -15.91
N GLU A 101 12.81 7.93 -15.74
CA GLU A 101 14.00 7.08 -15.81
C GLU A 101 14.06 6.08 -14.64
N ASP A 102 13.79 6.54 -13.41
CA ASP A 102 13.72 5.68 -12.22
C ASP A 102 12.70 4.56 -12.41
N GLU A 103 11.51 4.89 -12.92
CA GLU A 103 10.44 3.94 -13.18
C GLU A 103 10.77 2.95 -14.32
N LEU A 104 11.43 3.40 -15.40
CA LEU A 104 11.91 2.51 -16.46
C LEU A 104 12.95 1.50 -15.91
N GLN A 105 13.90 1.97 -15.11
CA GLN A 105 14.91 1.10 -14.51
C GLN A 105 14.30 0.16 -13.47
N GLY A 106 13.38 0.67 -12.64
CA GLY A 106 12.60 -0.11 -11.68
C GLY A 106 11.81 -1.23 -12.36
N ALA A 107 11.13 -0.93 -13.47
CA ALA A 107 10.40 -1.93 -14.26
C ALA A 107 11.31 -3.02 -14.82
N LYS A 108 12.47 -2.63 -15.39
CA LYS A 108 13.46 -3.59 -15.91
C LYS A 108 14.00 -4.50 -14.81
N GLN A 109 14.29 -3.96 -13.63
CA GLN A 109 14.77 -4.76 -12.50
C GLN A 109 13.66 -5.67 -11.94
N ALA A 110 12.46 -5.13 -11.74
CA ALA A 110 11.30 -5.88 -11.26
C ALA A 110 10.97 -7.06 -12.18
N SER A 111 11.21 -6.94 -13.49
CA SER A 111 10.93 -8.00 -14.47
C SER A 111 11.71 -9.31 -14.23
N ARG A 112 12.77 -9.24 -13.43
CA ARG A 112 13.57 -10.40 -13.04
C ARG A 112 12.94 -11.22 -11.93
N TYR A 113 12.03 -10.63 -11.16
CA TYR A 113 11.50 -11.22 -9.93
C TYR A 113 9.97 -11.28 -9.89
N PHE A 114 9.29 -10.40 -10.61
CA PHE A 114 7.84 -10.37 -10.75
C PHE A 114 7.42 -10.69 -12.18
N SER A 115 6.49 -11.64 -12.33
CA SER A 115 5.93 -12.03 -13.63
C SER A 115 4.80 -11.11 -14.11
N ARG A 116 4.07 -10.52 -13.16
CA ARG A 116 2.89 -9.69 -13.38
C ARG A 116 3.21 -8.21 -13.56
N ILE A 117 4.14 -7.89 -14.46
CA ILE A 117 4.57 -6.52 -14.69
C ILE A 117 4.62 -6.15 -16.18
N LEU A 118 4.60 -4.86 -16.45
CA LEU A 118 4.86 -4.28 -17.77
C LEU A 118 6.21 -3.58 -17.77
N ILE A 119 6.95 -3.70 -18.87
CA ILE A 119 8.17 -2.93 -19.06
C ILE A 119 7.86 -1.82 -20.07
N PRO A 120 7.86 -0.54 -19.65
CA PRO A 120 7.61 0.55 -20.56
C PRO A 120 8.79 0.75 -21.52
N ARG A 121 8.55 1.53 -22.56
CA ARG A 121 9.61 2.18 -23.35
C ARG A 121 9.60 3.67 -23.06
N MET A 122 10.76 4.32 -23.17
CA MET A 122 10.85 5.77 -23.05
C MET A 122 10.90 6.38 -24.45
N ALA A 123 10.01 7.33 -24.71
CA ALA A 123 10.03 8.14 -25.93
C ALA A 123 11.16 9.18 -25.88
N LYS A 124 11.60 9.70 -27.04
CA LYS A 124 12.57 10.82 -27.09
C LYS A 124 12.13 12.07 -26.31
N SER A 125 10.84 12.29 -26.18
CA SER A 125 10.24 13.39 -25.42
C SER A 125 10.21 13.15 -23.90
N GLY A 126 10.60 11.95 -23.44
CA GLY A 126 10.75 11.58 -22.03
C GLY A 126 9.56 10.84 -21.41
N GLU A 127 8.44 10.68 -22.13
CA GLU A 127 7.28 9.93 -21.62
C GLU A 127 7.54 8.42 -21.60
N LEU A 128 6.90 7.75 -20.63
CA LEU A 128 6.86 6.30 -20.57
C LEU A 128 5.65 5.76 -21.34
N LEU A 129 5.92 4.85 -22.26
CA LEU A 129 4.94 4.18 -23.11
C LEU A 129 4.79 2.73 -22.65
N TYR A 130 3.65 2.44 -22.04
CA TYR A 130 3.28 1.11 -21.55
C TYR A 130 2.39 0.37 -22.56
N PRO A 131 2.52 -0.96 -22.68
CA PRO A 131 1.48 -1.79 -23.27
C PRO A 131 0.14 -1.49 -22.60
N PHE A 132 -0.90 -1.24 -23.38
CA PHE A 132 -2.21 -0.96 -22.80
C PHE A 132 -2.77 -2.19 -22.09
N PHE A 133 -3.24 -1.99 -20.87
CA PHE A 133 -3.96 -2.97 -20.08
C PHE A 133 -5.37 -2.45 -19.83
N ALA A 134 -6.38 -3.13 -20.39
CA ALA A 134 -7.79 -2.74 -20.30
C ALA A 134 -8.41 -3.14 -18.95
N GLY A 135 -7.82 -2.66 -17.85
CA GLY A 135 -8.25 -2.93 -16.49
C GLY A 135 -8.51 -1.66 -15.68
N VAL A 136 -8.90 -1.86 -14.43
CA VAL A 136 -9.06 -0.81 -13.41
C VAL A 136 -8.14 -1.11 -12.23
N THR A 137 -7.87 -0.13 -11.38
CA THR A 137 -7.06 -0.41 -10.17
C THR A 137 -7.87 -1.21 -9.16
N GLN A 138 -7.19 -1.99 -8.32
CA GLN A 138 -7.81 -2.69 -7.20
C GLN A 138 -8.53 -1.72 -6.26
N SER A 139 -7.96 -0.51 -6.05
CA SER A 139 -8.63 0.57 -5.33
C SER A 139 -9.94 1.02 -5.99
N ASP A 140 -9.99 1.15 -7.32
CA ASP A 140 -11.22 1.47 -8.04
C ASP A 140 -12.29 0.37 -7.85
N VAL A 141 -11.90 -0.91 -7.92
CA VAL A 141 -12.82 -2.04 -7.65
C VAL A 141 -13.35 -1.97 -6.22
N ARG A 142 -12.48 -1.69 -5.24
CA ARG A 142 -12.87 -1.58 -3.84
C ARG A 142 -13.78 -0.38 -3.59
N LEU A 143 -13.47 0.76 -4.20
CA LEU A 143 -14.31 1.94 -4.12
C LEU A 143 -15.69 1.65 -4.70
N SER A 144 -15.76 1.03 -5.88
CA SER A 144 -17.02 0.63 -6.51
C SER A 144 -17.82 -0.34 -5.63
N TYR A 145 -17.17 -1.35 -5.04
CA TYR A 145 -17.78 -2.29 -4.11
C TYR A 145 -18.42 -1.57 -2.90
N ILE A 146 -17.71 -0.59 -2.32
CA ILE A 146 -18.22 0.21 -1.19
C ILE A 146 -19.40 1.08 -1.63
N GLN A 147 -19.26 1.77 -2.77
CA GLN A 147 -20.28 2.67 -3.34
C GLN A 147 -21.59 1.94 -3.66
N ASN A 148 -21.49 0.66 -4.07
CA ASN A 148 -22.64 -0.20 -4.35
C ASN A 148 -23.15 -0.96 -3.11
N GLY A 149 -22.88 -0.43 -1.91
CA GLY A 149 -23.47 -0.93 -0.66
C GLY A 149 -22.89 -2.25 -0.15
N ARG A 150 -21.70 -2.65 -0.63
CA ARG A 150 -20.98 -3.87 -0.19
C ARG A 150 -21.74 -5.17 -0.42
N GLN A 151 -22.57 -5.23 -1.46
CA GLN A 151 -23.40 -6.41 -1.78
C GLN A 151 -22.81 -7.29 -2.88
N GLU A 152 -21.84 -6.79 -3.65
CA GLU A 152 -21.27 -7.49 -4.80
C GLU A 152 -20.23 -8.53 -4.36
N THR A 153 -20.68 -9.75 -4.02
CA THR A 153 -19.83 -10.86 -3.58
C THR A 153 -18.68 -11.15 -4.55
N ALA A 154 -18.93 -11.14 -5.87
CA ALA A 154 -17.90 -11.37 -6.88
C ALA A 154 -16.75 -10.35 -6.82
N LYS A 155 -17.04 -9.07 -6.52
CA LYS A 155 -16.01 -8.04 -6.32
C LYS A 155 -15.23 -8.28 -5.03
N ALA A 156 -15.91 -8.63 -3.94
CA ALA A 156 -15.24 -8.97 -2.68
C ALA A 156 -14.29 -10.17 -2.86
N GLU A 157 -14.74 -11.23 -3.55
CA GLU A 157 -13.92 -12.41 -3.87
C GLU A 157 -12.72 -12.05 -4.75
N SER A 158 -12.93 -11.23 -5.78
CA SER A 158 -11.85 -10.73 -6.64
C SER A 158 -10.81 -9.94 -5.84
N LEU A 159 -11.25 -9.03 -4.97
CA LEU A 159 -10.35 -8.25 -4.09
C LEU A 159 -9.52 -9.14 -3.17
N LEU A 160 -10.13 -10.18 -2.58
CA LEU A 160 -9.42 -11.13 -1.71
C LEU A 160 -8.44 -12.00 -2.48
N TYR A 161 -8.82 -12.45 -3.69
CA TYR A 161 -7.93 -13.16 -4.59
C TYR A 161 -6.71 -12.30 -4.94
N LEU A 162 -6.93 -11.03 -5.29
CA LEU A 162 -5.84 -10.10 -5.62
C LEU A 162 -4.88 -9.90 -4.43
N GLU A 163 -5.40 -9.77 -3.21
CA GLU A 163 -4.54 -9.68 -2.01
C GLU A 163 -3.72 -10.94 -1.76
N HIS A 164 -4.29 -12.12 -2.02
CA HIS A 164 -3.55 -13.37 -1.97
C HIS A 164 -2.43 -13.41 -3.01
N VAL A 165 -2.72 -13.05 -4.26
CA VAL A 165 -1.71 -12.98 -5.32
C VAL A 165 -0.59 -12.02 -4.95
N LYS A 166 -0.93 -10.84 -4.41
CA LYS A 166 0.07 -9.86 -3.93
C LYS A 166 0.93 -10.44 -2.82
N ALA A 167 0.33 -11.09 -1.82
CA ALA A 167 1.07 -11.71 -0.72
C ALA A 167 2.02 -12.80 -1.21
N GLU A 168 1.55 -13.70 -2.09
CA GLU A 168 2.34 -14.80 -2.64
C GLU A 168 3.47 -14.32 -3.56
N ASP A 169 3.18 -13.40 -4.48
CA ASP A 169 4.18 -12.88 -5.41
C ASP A 169 5.28 -12.11 -4.66
N THR A 170 4.91 -11.28 -3.67
CA THR A 170 5.87 -10.56 -2.82
C THR A 170 6.70 -11.51 -1.97
N LEU A 171 6.07 -12.47 -1.27
CA LEU A 171 6.78 -13.45 -0.43
C LEU A 171 7.75 -14.31 -1.25
N ARG A 172 7.31 -14.80 -2.43
CA ARG A 172 8.17 -15.56 -3.35
C ARG A 172 9.38 -14.73 -3.78
N ASN A 173 9.15 -13.46 -4.13
CA ASN A 173 10.22 -12.57 -4.51
C ASN A 173 11.20 -12.31 -3.34
N TYR A 174 10.70 -12.04 -2.13
CA TYR A 174 11.53 -11.91 -0.93
C TYR A 174 12.38 -13.15 -0.71
N ARG A 175 11.79 -14.36 -0.70
CA ARG A 175 12.53 -15.63 -0.58
C ARG A 175 13.71 -15.74 -1.54
N SER A 176 13.52 -15.27 -2.78
CA SER A 176 14.56 -15.37 -3.82
C SER A 176 15.62 -14.28 -3.77
N THR A 177 15.35 -13.16 -3.09
CA THR A 177 16.21 -11.96 -3.12
C THR A 177 16.66 -11.49 -1.74
N LEU A 178 16.20 -12.15 -0.68
CA LEU A 178 16.51 -11.81 0.70
C LEU A 178 18.02 -11.91 0.92
N SER A 179 18.60 -10.78 1.29
CA SER A 179 20.01 -10.67 1.63
C SER A 179 20.13 -10.07 3.02
N LEU A 180 20.94 -10.73 3.85
CA LEU A 180 21.42 -10.12 5.08
C LEU A 180 22.42 -9.03 4.69
N GLN A 181 22.26 -7.82 5.22
CA GLN A 181 23.22 -6.74 4.97
C GLN A 181 24.57 -7.12 5.62
N LYS A 182 25.50 -7.63 4.81
CA LYS A 182 26.91 -7.75 5.20
C LYS A 182 27.61 -6.44 4.86
N ASN A 183 27.51 -5.48 5.79
CA ASN A 183 28.46 -4.38 5.98
C ASN A 183 28.64 -3.31 4.89
N ASN A 184 27.70 -3.13 3.95
CA ASN A 184 27.71 -1.93 3.09
C ASN A 184 26.43 -1.12 3.28
N PRO A 185 26.52 0.20 3.53
CA PRO A 185 25.34 1.06 3.51
C PRO A 185 24.69 0.89 2.15
N ALA A 186 23.40 0.55 2.15
CA ALA A 186 22.69 0.40 0.89
C ALA A 186 22.78 1.73 0.13
N PRO A 187 23.12 1.74 -1.17
CA PRO A 187 23.07 2.96 -1.97
C PRO A 187 21.69 3.59 -1.80
N ARG A 188 21.61 4.93 -1.77
CA ARG A 188 20.37 5.69 -1.52
C ARG A 188 19.20 5.05 -2.24
N GLN A 189 18.32 4.41 -1.49
CA GLN A 189 17.22 3.61 -2.04
C GLN A 189 16.08 4.55 -2.42
N ASN A 190 15.53 4.39 -3.62
CA ASN A 190 14.44 5.25 -4.11
C ASN A 190 13.23 5.25 -3.16
N ILE A 191 12.98 4.16 -2.42
CA ILE A 191 11.91 4.07 -1.42
C ILE A 191 11.99 5.17 -0.35
N GLN A 192 13.19 5.69 -0.05
CA GLN A 192 13.37 6.76 0.94
C GLN A 192 12.68 8.07 0.52
N ARG A 193 12.39 8.24 -0.77
CA ARG A 193 11.54 9.33 -1.29
C ARG A 193 10.13 9.33 -0.69
N PHE A 194 9.64 8.18 -0.23
CA PHE A 194 8.32 8.05 0.38
C PHE A 194 8.31 8.23 1.89
N PHE A 195 9.49 8.21 2.52
CA PHE A 195 9.61 8.27 3.97
C PHE A 195 10.57 9.39 4.38
N HIS A 196 11.87 9.10 4.47
CA HIS A 196 12.88 10.05 4.92
C HIS A 196 12.83 11.40 4.21
N ASP A 197 12.79 11.42 2.87
CA ASP A 197 12.87 12.67 2.11
C ASP A 197 11.60 13.54 2.25
N ARG A 198 10.45 12.94 2.60
CA ARG A 198 9.21 13.68 2.89
C ARG A 198 9.25 14.36 4.24
N LEU A 199 9.96 13.74 5.19
CA LEU A 199 10.09 14.18 6.56
C LEU A 199 11.21 15.21 6.73
N LEU A 200 12.26 15.10 5.92
CA LEU A 200 13.41 15.99 5.96
C LEU A 200 12.97 17.45 5.78
N GLN A 201 13.34 18.31 6.72
CA GLN A 201 12.99 19.74 6.76
C GLN A 201 11.48 20.00 6.70
N ASP A 202 10.66 19.08 7.22
CA ASP A 202 9.20 19.19 7.24
C ASP A 202 8.58 19.40 5.85
N ARG A 203 9.31 19.03 4.77
CA ARG A 203 8.96 19.39 3.39
C ARG A 203 7.52 19.01 3.05
N ARG A 204 7.14 17.75 3.29
CA ARG A 204 5.82 17.25 2.88
C ARG A 204 4.70 17.82 3.74
N ILE A 205 4.92 18.03 5.03
CA ILE A 205 3.88 18.60 5.90
C ILE A 205 3.67 20.09 5.60
N HIS A 206 4.71 20.83 5.21
CA HIS A 206 4.57 22.18 4.65
C HIS A 206 3.82 22.18 3.31
N GLU A 207 4.13 21.26 2.40
CA GLU A 207 3.40 21.12 1.12
C GLU A 207 1.90 20.88 1.34
N HIS A 208 1.51 20.15 2.40
CA HIS A 208 0.11 19.81 2.67
C HIS A 208 -0.61 20.85 3.53
N TYR A 209 0.04 21.38 4.56
CA TYR A 209 -0.58 22.15 5.64
C TYR A 209 0.16 23.47 5.95
N GLY A 210 1.01 23.96 5.04
CA GLY A 210 1.74 25.22 5.24
C GLY A 210 0.84 26.45 5.42
N GLN A 211 -0.41 26.38 4.95
CA GLN A 211 -1.43 27.42 5.17
C GLN A 211 -2.24 27.21 6.47
N GLY A 212 -1.88 26.20 7.27
CA GLY A 212 -2.68 25.73 8.40
C GLY A 212 -3.78 24.74 7.99
N ILE A 213 -4.52 24.27 8.99
CA ILE A 213 -5.66 23.37 8.82
C ILE A 213 -6.86 23.89 9.62
N SER A 214 -8.07 23.78 9.06
CA SER A 214 -9.28 24.12 9.79
C SER A 214 -9.64 22.98 10.75
N LEU A 215 -9.61 23.25 12.06
CA LEU A 215 -10.05 22.33 13.09
C LEU A 215 -11.10 22.99 13.99
N GLY A 216 -12.30 22.39 14.07
CA GLY A 216 -13.39 22.90 14.91
C GLY A 216 -13.86 24.32 14.54
N GLY A 217 -13.69 24.70 13.27
CA GLY A 217 -14.00 26.04 12.76
C GLY A 217 -12.87 27.07 12.92
N GLU A 218 -11.76 26.72 13.57
CA GLU A 218 -10.58 27.58 13.70
C GLU A 218 -9.47 27.14 12.73
N THR A 219 -8.77 28.09 12.11
CA THR A 219 -7.54 27.76 11.37
C THR A 219 -6.39 27.60 12.34
N VAL A 220 -5.86 26.38 12.47
CA VAL A 220 -4.68 26.05 13.27
C VAL A 220 -3.43 26.20 12.40
N PRO A 221 -2.52 27.15 12.69
CA PRO A 221 -1.26 27.30 11.96
C PRO A 221 -0.37 26.06 12.10
N LEU A 222 0.48 25.79 11.12
CA LEU A 222 1.34 24.60 11.09
C LEU A 222 2.22 24.47 12.35
N ASP A 223 2.85 25.56 12.80
CA ASP A 223 3.70 25.54 14.00
C ASP A 223 2.90 25.12 15.26
N ARG A 224 1.67 25.62 15.38
CA ARG A 224 0.77 25.22 16.47
C ARG A 224 0.37 23.75 16.31
N LEU A 225 0.00 23.34 15.10
CA LEU A 225 -0.38 21.95 14.80
C LEU A 225 0.73 20.96 15.20
N LEU A 226 1.97 21.30 14.87
CA LEU A 226 3.15 20.49 15.21
C LEU A 226 3.39 20.39 16.71
N ALA A 227 3.08 21.45 17.45
CA ALA A 227 3.25 21.55 18.90
C ALA A 227 2.07 21.00 19.73
N LEU A 228 0.89 20.78 19.13
CA LEU A 228 -0.28 20.26 19.84
C LEU A 228 0.05 18.91 20.49
N ARG A 229 -0.34 18.75 21.76
CA ARG A 229 -0.36 17.45 22.43
C ARG A 229 -1.58 16.65 21.95
N TRP A 230 -1.43 15.33 21.87
CA TRP A 230 -2.50 14.44 21.42
C TRP A 230 -2.98 13.57 22.58
N VAL A 231 -4.29 13.53 22.79
CA VAL A 231 -4.94 12.56 23.67
C VAL A 231 -5.91 11.76 22.83
N ILE A 232 -5.66 10.47 22.64
CA ILE A 232 -6.48 9.59 21.80
C ILE A 232 -6.98 8.45 22.68
N ASN A 233 -8.30 8.28 22.77
CA ASN A 233 -8.94 7.28 23.63
C ASN A 233 -8.38 7.31 25.06
N ASP A 234 -8.33 8.52 25.63
CA ASP A 234 -7.82 8.82 26.98
C ASP A 234 -6.32 8.51 27.22
N LYS A 235 -5.58 8.08 26.20
CA LYS A 235 -4.12 7.90 26.25
C LYS A 235 -3.41 9.16 25.71
N VAL A 236 -2.38 9.61 26.43
CA VAL A 236 -1.52 10.72 25.99
C VAL A 236 -0.48 10.22 24.99
N TYR A 237 -0.33 10.95 23.90
CA TYR A 237 0.64 10.73 22.82
C TYR A 237 1.58 11.95 22.71
N PRO A 238 2.76 11.79 22.07
CA PRO A 238 3.67 12.90 21.77
C PRO A 238 3.01 13.98 20.89
N SER A 239 3.65 15.14 20.82
CA SER A 239 3.32 16.11 19.77
C SER A 239 3.72 15.57 18.39
N LEU A 240 3.20 16.16 17.31
CA LEU A 240 3.63 15.74 15.97
C LEU A 240 5.11 16.06 15.73
N ARG A 241 5.61 17.17 16.28
CA ARG A 241 7.05 17.48 16.23
C ARG A 241 7.88 16.35 16.84
N GLU A 242 7.60 15.99 18.09
CA GLU A 242 8.29 14.90 18.78
C GLU A 242 8.16 13.57 18.01
N ALA A 243 6.97 13.28 17.48
CA ALA A 243 6.73 12.07 16.70
C ALA A 243 7.54 12.03 15.40
N PHE A 244 7.64 13.16 14.70
CA PHE A 244 8.42 13.30 13.48
C PHE A 244 9.93 13.29 13.74
N ASP A 245 10.41 13.90 14.81
CA ASP A 245 11.83 13.87 15.16
C ASP A 245 12.30 12.44 15.49
N GLU A 246 11.50 11.67 16.25
CA GLU A 246 11.78 10.24 16.48
C GLU A 246 11.68 9.43 15.18
N ALA A 247 10.67 9.70 14.35
CA ALA A 247 10.53 9.03 13.06
C ALA A 247 11.74 9.27 12.15
N LEU A 248 12.29 10.49 12.14
CA LEU A 248 13.47 10.86 11.36
C LEU A 248 14.70 10.09 11.83
N ALA A 249 14.87 9.95 13.15
CA ALA A 249 15.97 9.17 13.72
C ALA A 249 15.88 7.68 13.34
N VAL A 250 14.67 7.10 13.35
CA VAL A 250 14.44 5.69 13.00
C VAL A 250 14.62 5.42 11.50
N ILE A 251 14.09 6.29 10.64
CA ILE A 251 14.06 6.08 9.18
C ILE A 251 15.34 6.55 8.46
N SER A 252 16.19 7.32 9.14
CA SER A 252 17.43 7.84 8.57
C SER A 252 18.25 6.71 7.94
N PRO A 253 18.77 6.86 6.71
CA PRO A 253 19.53 5.81 6.03
C PRO A 253 20.69 5.21 6.85
N ASN A 254 21.23 5.97 7.81
CA ASN A 254 22.33 5.54 8.68
C ASN A 254 21.87 5.08 10.08
N SER A 255 20.57 4.97 10.32
CA SER A 255 20.06 4.49 11.61
C SER A 255 20.38 3.02 11.81
N THR A 256 20.49 2.59 13.07
CA THR A 256 20.69 1.17 13.40
C THR A 256 19.58 0.31 12.82
N HIS A 257 18.31 0.72 12.91
CA HIS A 257 17.19 -0.03 12.35
C HIS A 257 17.28 -0.19 10.84
N MET A 258 17.68 0.86 10.12
CA MET A 258 17.83 0.83 8.65
C MET A 258 19.00 -0.07 8.20
N LEU A 259 20.13 -0.01 8.90
CA LEU A 259 21.36 -0.74 8.56
C LEU A 259 21.34 -2.22 8.98
N SER A 260 20.43 -2.62 9.87
CA SER A 260 20.32 -3.99 10.36
C SER A 260 19.10 -4.74 9.78
N CYS A 261 18.10 -4.02 9.26
CA CYS A 261 16.92 -4.64 8.69
C CYS A 261 17.28 -5.44 7.42
N PRO A 262 16.82 -6.70 7.29
CA PRO A 262 17.02 -7.48 6.08
C PRO A 262 16.49 -6.74 4.84
N ILE A 263 17.22 -6.91 3.74
CA ILE A 263 16.88 -6.30 2.46
C ILE A 263 16.38 -7.39 1.53
N ALA A 264 15.32 -7.09 0.79
CA ALA A 264 14.90 -7.86 -0.36
C ALA A 264 14.61 -6.92 -1.52
N PHE A 265 14.54 -7.45 -2.73
CA PHE A 265 13.95 -6.70 -3.82
C PHE A 265 12.46 -6.52 -3.50
N GLY A 266 11.88 -5.36 -3.76
CA GLY A 266 10.43 -5.18 -3.69
C GLY A 266 9.99 -3.98 -4.50
N LEU A 267 8.68 -3.86 -4.70
CA LEU A 267 8.11 -2.85 -5.59
C LEU A 267 8.02 -1.46 -4.94
N GLY A 268 8.11 -1.37 -3.62
CA GLY A 268 8.06 -0.16 -2.80
C GLY A 268 6.68 0.47 -2.66
N ASP A 269 5.77 0.23 -3.61
CA ASP A 269 4.45 0.87 -3.65
C ASP A 269 3.31 -0.05 -4.12
N ALA A 270 3.38 -1.35 -3.83
CA ALA A 270 2.41 -2.35 -4.31
C ALA A 270 1.07 -2.37 -3.56
N HIS A 271 0.51 -1.19 -3.26
CA HIS A 271 -0.86 -1.07 -2.72
C HIS A 271 -1.90 -1.13 -3.85
N GLY A 272 -3.19 -1.20 -3.50
CA GLY A 272 -4.28 -1.39 -4.46
C GLY A 272 -4.43 -0.29 -5.51
N GLY A 273 -3.83 0.88 -5.31
CA GLY A 273 -3.77 1.93 -6.34
C GLY A 273 -2.80 1.62 -7.48
N ASN A 274 -1.83 0.74 -7.22
CA ASN A 274 -0.77 0.33 -8.13
C ASN A 274 -0.85 -1.16 -8.51
N VAL A 275 -2.06 -1.73 -8.41
CA VAL A 275 -2.38 -3.06 -8.91
C VAL A 275 -3.61 -2.96 -9.78
N MET A 276 -3.48 -3.29 -11.06
CA MET A 276 -4.59 -3.35 -11.99
C MET A 276 -5.18 -4.75 -12.07
N VAL A 277 -6.48 -4.83 -12.32
CA VAL A 277 -7.22 -6.06 -12.58
C VAL A 277 -8.08 -5.92 -13.83
N ASN A 278 -8.16 -6.98 -14.62
CA ASN A 278 -9.04 -7.05 -15.79
C ASN A 278 -10.46 -7.42 -15.36
N GLU A 279 -11.41 -6.48 -15.44
CA GLU A 279 -12.82 -6.74 -15.13
C GLU A 279 -13.57 -7.52 -16.23
N LYS A 280 -13.07 -7.50 -17.46
CA LYS A 280 -13.82 -7.96 -18.65
C LYS A 280 -13.51 -9.40 -19.07
N GLY A 281 -12.52 -10.05 -18.45
CA GLY A 281 -11.88 -11.24 -19.04
C GLY A 281 -12.26 -12.62 -18.50
N GLY A 282 -12.99 -12.73 -17.39
CA GLY A 282 -13.12 -14.01 -16.65
C GLY A 282 -11.80 -14.55 -16.08
N THR A 283 -10.66 -14.00 -16.50
CA THR A 283 -9.32 -14.19 -15.97
C THR A 283 -9.05 -13.15 -14.90
N ASN A 284 -8.78 -13.57 -13.67
CA ASN A 284 -8.31 -12.69 -12.59
C ASN A 284 -6.83 -12.31 -12.82
N GLU A 285 -6.55 -11.66 -13.94
CA GLU A 285 -5.21 -11.17 -14.28
C GLU A 285 -4.92 -9.94 -13.41
N ALA A 286 -3.98 -10.10 -12.49
CA ALA A 286 -3.40 -9.01 -11.71
C ALA A 286 -2.14 -8.48 -12.40
N LEU A 287 -1.94 -7.16 -12.35
CA LEU A 287 -0.79 -6.48 -12.91
C LEU A 287 -0.29 -5.40 -11.94
N PHE A 288 0.95 -5.49 -11.48
CA PHE A 288 1.58 -4.42 -10.72
C PHE A 288 1.97 -3.29 -11.67
N ILE A 289 1.88 -2.03 -11.23
CA ILE A 289 2.32 -0.85 -11.98
C ILE A 289 3.09 0.12 -11.05
N ASP A 290 3.61 1.21 -11.61
CA ASP A 290 4.31 2.28 -10.89
C ASP A 290 5.59 1.83 -10.14
N TYR A 291 6.65 1.59 -10.92
CA TYR A 291 7.90 1.01 -10.41
C TYR A 291 8.96 2.05 -10.03
N GLU A 292 8.59 3.32 -9.82
CA GLU A 292 9.55 4.42 -9.60
C GLU A 292 10.47 4.23 -8.39
N VAL A 293 10.04 3.41 -7.42
CA VAL A 293 10.83 3.07 -6.23
C VAL A 293 11.20 1.59 -6.13
N ALA A 294 10.92 0.80 -7.16
CA ALA A 294 11.23 -0.62 -7.16
C ALA A 294 12.75 -0.84 -7.06
N GLY A 295 13.17 -1.73 -6.18
CA GLY A 295 14.59 -1.93 -5.88
C GLY A 295 14.81 -2.79 -4.65
N PHE A 296 16.06 -2.85 -4.20
CA PHE A 296 16.44 -3.51 -2.96
C PHE A 296 16.30 -2.53 -1.79
N HIS A 297 15.39 -2.81 -0.86
CA HIS A 297 15.14 -1.98 0.33
C HIS A 297 14.84 -2.83 1.58
N PRO A 298 14.93 -2.24 2.78
CA PRO A 298 14.52 -2.87 4.02
C PRO A 298 13.07 -3.33 3.91
N ILE A 299 12.84 -4.61 4.18
CA ILE A 299 11.53 -5.24 3.97
C ILE A 299 10.42 -4.56 4.78
N MET A 300 10.74 -4.00 5.94
CA MET A 300 9.79 -3.25 6.76
C MET A 300 9.25 -1.98 6.08
N LEU A 301 10.04 -1.35 5.22
CA LEU A 301 9.58 -0.19 4.45
C LEU A 301 8.68 -0.60 3.29
N ASP A 302 9.04 -1.67 2.59
CA ASP A 302 8.25 -2.19 1.46
C ASP A 302 6.85 -2.65 1.90
N LEU A 303 6.77 -3.28 3.08
CA LEU A 303 5.52 -3.76 3.65
C LEU A 303 4.57 -2.62 4.07
N SER A 304 5.12 -1.48 4.49
CA SER A 304 4.36 -0.43 5.18
C SER A 304 3.22 0.15 4.33
N LYS A 305 3.48 0.49 3.07
CA LYS A 305 2.47 1.09 2.20
C LYS A 305 1.33 0.14 1.83
N PRO A 306 1.57 -1.10 1.36
CA PRO A 306 0.50 -2.08 1.17
C PRO A 306 -0.27 -2.37 2.45
N LEU A 307 0.39 -2.49 3.61
CA LEU A 307 -0.29 -2.69 4.89
C LEU A 307 -1.20 -1.50 5.23
N TYR A 308 -0.70 -0.27 5.10
CA TYR A 308 -1.47 0.91 5.45
C TYR A 308 -2.59 1.20 4.46
N ASN A 309 -2.27 1.36 3.17
CA ASN A 309 -3.20 1.83 2.16
C ASN A 309 -4.33 0.81 1.90
N ASP A 310 -4.04 -0.49 1.99
CA ASP A 310 -5.05 -1.52 1.78
C ASP A 310 -5.74 -1.89 3.10
N GLY A 311 -5.03 -1.92 4.23
CA GLY A 311 -5.62 -2.21 5.53
C GLY A 311 -6.59 -1.11 5.98
N PHE A 312 -6.12 0.12 5.96
CA PHE A 312 -6.83 1.32 6.44
C PHE A 312 -7.50 2.10 5.29
N TYR A 313 -7.86 1.43 4.20
CA TYR A 313 -8.42 2.03 2.99
C TYR A 313 -9.57 3.01 3.25
N GLU A 314 -10.52 2.66 4.12
CA GLU A 314 -11.67 3.52 4.43
C GLU A 314 -11.30 4.75 5.24
N ILE A 315 -10.25 4.68 6.06
CA ILE A 315 -9.69 5.83 6.78
C ILE A 315 -8.95 6.73 5.79
N LEU A 316 -8.12 6.14 4.93
CA LEU A 316 -7.29 6.87 3.97
C LEU A 316 -8.11 7.58 2.88
N TYR A 317 -9.14 6.92 2.36
CA TYR A 317 -9.95 7.38 1.24
C TYR A 317 -11.37 7.79 1.62
N GLN A 318 -11.61 8.13 2.89
CA GLN A 318 -12.93 8.53 3.39
C GLN A 318 -13.61 9.58 2.51
N ARG A 319 -12.87 10.57 2.01
CA ARG A 319 -13.37 11.63 1.12
C ARG A 319 -13.99 11.14 -0.20
N LEU A 320 -13.63 9.95 -0.66
CA LEU A 320 -14.11 9.36 -1.92
C LEU A 320 -15.31 8.44 -1.71
N ILE A 321 -15.57 8.04 -0.46
CA ILE A 321 -16.64 7.10 -0.12
C ILE A 321 -17.94 7.88 0.11
N PRO A 322 -19.01 7.61 -0.64
CA PRO A 322 -20.29 8.28 -0.47
C PRO A 322 -20.97 7.86 0.84
N GLY A 323 -21.61 8.83 1.49
CA GLY A 323 -22.14 8.68 2.84
C GLY A 323 -21.05 8.94 3.89
N LYS A 324 -21.43 9.49 5.04
CA LYS A 324 -20.50 9.66 6.16
C LYS A 324 -20.15 8.28 6.67
N VAL A 325 -18.99 7.73 6.28
CA VAL A 325 -18.41 6.61 7.01
C VAL A 325 -18.21 7.11 8.43
N ASP A 326 -19.06 6.62 9.34
CA ASP A 326 -18.95 6.94 10.75
C ASP A 326 -17.75 6.16 11.31
N LEU A 327 -16.60 6.83 11.35
CA LEU A 327 -15.39 6.31 11.99
C LEU A 327 -15.48 6.34 13.53
N GLY A 328 -16.64 6.72 14.09
CA GLY A 328 -16.81 6.91 15.52
C GLY A 328 -15.97 8.08 16.05
N LEU A 329 -15.52 8.98 15.18
CA LEU A 329 -14.63 10.08 15.54
C LEU A 329 -15.41 11.18 16.27
N LYS A 330 -15.01 11.45 17.51
CA LYS A 330 -15.36 12.67 18.25
C LYS A 330 -14.07 13.35 18.65
N TYR A 331 -14.00 14.67 18.56
CA TYR A 331 -12.82 15.39 18.98
C TYR A 331 -13.16 16.78 19.52
N ARG A 332 -12.21 17.36 20.26
CA ARG A 332 -12.18 18.77 20.63
C ARG A 332 -10.74 19.26 20.66
N VAL A 333 -10.52 20.53 20.32
CA VAL A 333 -9.25 21.21 20.52
C VAL A 333 -9.37 22.06 21.78
N ASP A 334 -8.53 21.78 22.76
CA ASP A 334 -8.46 22.54 24.01
C ASP A 334 -7.34 23.58 23.90
N SER A 335 -7.74 24.82 23.60
CA SER A 335 -6.80 25.93 23.44
C SER A 335 -6.09 26.32 24.74
N SER A 336 -6.64 25.99 25.92
CA SER A 336 -6.01 26.33 27.21
C SER A 336 -4.81 25.43 27.52
N THR A 337 -4.88 24.17 27.09
CA THR A 337 -3.83 23.16 27.30
C THR A 337 -3.05 22.83 26.03
N ASN A 338 -3.35 23.53 24.92
CA ASN A 338 -2.80 23.27 23.59
C ASN A 338 -2.84 21.77 23.23
N THR A 339 -3.99 21.14 23.45
CA THR A 339 -4.17 19.69 23.31
C THR A 339 -5.33 19.39 22.37
N ILE A 340 -5.14 18.43 21.48
CA ILE A 340 -6.24 17.81 20.73
C ILE A 340 -6.66 16.51 21.40
N ILE A 341 -7.96 16.41 21.70
CA ILE A 341 -8.54 15.25 22.36
C ILE A 341 -9.44 14.55 21.37
N ILE A 342 -9.17 13.28 21.12
CA ILE A 342 -9.84 12.44 20.12
C ILE A 342 -10.37 11.20 20.82
N ASN A 343 -11.62 10.87 20.56
CA ASN A 343 -12.19 9.55 20.79
C ASN A 343 -12.44 8.92 19.42
N LEU A 344 -11.82 7.76 19.18
CA LEU A 344 -11.83 7.04 17.93
C LEU A 344 -12.28 5.61 18.19
N ALA A 345 -13.32 5.17 17.47
CA ALA A 345 -13.83 3.80 17.55
C ALA A 345 -14.00 3.24 16.13
N PRO A 346 -12.90 2.97 15.41
CA PRO A 346 -12.98 2.56 14.02
C PRO A 346 -13.64 1.20 13.93
N ARG A 347 -14.47 1.02 12.90
CA ARG A 347 -15.11 -0.26 12.60
C ARG A 347 -14.71 -0.66 11.19
N HIS A 348 -14.03 -1.80 11.09
CA HIS A 348 -13.64 -2.38 9.82
C HIS A 348 -14.64 -3.46 9.40
N ASP A 349 -15.09 -3.40 8.15
CA ASP A 349 -15.95 -4.43 7.58
C ASP A 349 -15.22 -5.77 7.39
N SER A 350 -15.96 -6.82 7.06
CA SER A 350 -15.40 -8.17 6.89
C SER A 350 -14.32 -8.24 5.80
N LEU A 351 -14.43 -7.41 4.76
CA LEU A 351 -13.45 -7.35 3.68
C LEU A 351 -12.15 -6.72 4.17
N ALA A 352 -12.19 -5.57 4.84
CA ALA A 352 -11.02 -4.93 5.43
C ALA A 352 -10.30 -5.84 6.43
N GLN A 353 -11.06 -6.53 7.29
CA GLN A 353 -10.52 -7.53 8.23
C GLN A 353 -9.80 -8.65 7.48
N ALA A 354 -10.42 -9.20 6.44
CA ALA A 354 -9.84 -10.28 5.65
C ALA A 354 -8.59 -9.84 4.87
N ILE A 355 -8.57 -8.63 4.30
CA ILE A 355 -7.41 -8.06 3.61
C ILE A 355 -6.22 -7.92 4.57
N MET A 356 -6.44 -7.34 5.75
CA MET A 356 -5.38 -7.22 6.77
C MET A 356 -4.88 -8.61 7.21
N ASP A 357 -5.82 -9.52 7.47
CA ASP A 357 -5.52 -10.90 7.86
C ASP A 357 -4.72 -11.67 6.79
N ILE A 358 -5.00 -11.43 5.50
CA ILE A 358 -4.23 -12.02 4.39
C ILE A 358 -2.77 -11.56 4.47
N LYS A 359 -2.54 -10.25 4.58
CA LYS A 359 -1.17 -9.70 4.64
C LYS A 359 -0.41 -10.22 5.85
N LEU A 360 -1.03 -10.24 7.01
CA LEU A 360 -0.37 -10.68 8.24
C LEU A 360 -0.08 -12.18 8.21
N ARG A 361 -1.06 -13.02 7.80
CA ARG A 361 -0.92 -14.47 7.85
C ARG A 361 -0.12 -15.05 6.67
N TYR A 362 -0.28 -14.52 5.47
CA TYR A 362 0.29 -15.12 4.26
C TYR A 362 1.53 -14.39 3.74
N LEU A 363 1.87 -13.21 4.27
CA LEU A 363 3.09 -12.49 3.92
C LEU A 363 3.98 -12.23 5.14
N VAL A 364 3.49 -11.53 6.16
CA VAL A 364 4.32 -11.14 7.32
C VAL A 364 4.75 -12.35 8.14
N LYS A 365 3.82 -13.24 8.52
CA LYS A 365 4.15 -14.43 9.31
C LYS A 365 5.20 -15.32 8.64
N PRO A 366 5.00 -15.78 7.39
CA PRO A 366 5.98 -16.65 6.76
C PRO A 366 7.34 -15.96 6.60
N LEU A 367 7.34 -14.65 6.36
CA LEU A 367 8.58 -13.87 6.28
C LEU A 367 9.32 -13.86 7.62
N CYS A 368 8.63 -13.66 8.75
CA CYS A 368 9.23 -13.78 10.08
C CYS A 368 9.85 -15.16 10.32
N ASP A 369 9.10 -16.22 10.01
CA ASP A 369 9.58 -17.60 10.16
C ASP A 369 10.86 -17.83 9.32
N GLU A 370 10.91 -17.29 8.10
CA GLU A 370 12.05 -17.42 7.17
C GLU A 370 13.28 -16.62 7.59
N THR A 371 13.10 -15.37 8.01
CA THR A 371 14.21 -14.56 8.51
C THR A 371 14.78 -15.14 9.79
N GLN A 372 13.93 -15.70 10.66
CA GLN A 372 14.36 -16.36 11.89
C GLN A 372 15.22 -17.59 11.57
N ALA A 373 14.83 -18.38 10.56
CA ALA A 373 15.63 -19.50 10.06
C ALA A 373 17.01 -19.06 9.50
N LEU A 374 17.14 -17.80 9.08
CA LEU A 374 18.39 -17.18 8.65
C LEU A 374 19.15 -16.46 9.78
N GLY A 375 18.67 -16.56 11.02
CA GLY A 375 19.29 -15.95 12.20
C GLY A 375 18.97 -14.47 12.40
N VAL A 376 17.93 -13.94 11.76
CA VAL A 376 17.45 -12.56 11.99
C VAL A 376 16.05 -12.55 12.56
N ASN A 377 15.86 -11.81 13.65
CA ASN A 377 14.53 -11.59 14.22
C ASN A 377 13.92 -10.30 13.65
N LEU A 378 12.82 -10.42 12.90
CA LEU A 378 12.10 -9.26 12.38
C LEU A 378 11.37 -8.43 13.45
N GLU A 379 11.17 -8.99 14.63
CA GLU A 379 10.62 -8.27 15.77
C GLU A 379 11.46 -7.02 16.12
N ASP A 380 12.79 -7.12 16.01
CA ASP A 380 13.73 -6.02 16.28
C ASP A 380 13.57 -4.83 15.30
N HIS A 381 12.84 -5.03 14.20
CA HIS A 381 12.57 -4.03 13.18
C HIS A 381 11.10 -3.60 13.14
N VAL A 382 10.25 -4.05 14.06
CA VAL A 382 8.89 -3.52 14.22
C VAL A 382 8.86 -2.00 14.42
N PRO A 383 9.77 -1.37 15.19
CA PRO A 383 9.83 0.09 15.27
C PRO A 383 9.97 0.77 13.89
N LEU A 384 10.74 0.18 12.97
CA LEU A 384 10.90 0.70 11.61
C LEU A 384 9.59 0.62 10.82
N LEU A 385 8.88 -0.52 10.90
CA LEU A 385 7.57 -0.69 10.28
C LEU A 385 6.55 0.30 10.88
N SER A 386 6.45 0.38 12.21
CA SER A 386 5.54 1.28 12.93
C SER A 386 5.78 2.75 12.55
N THR A 387 7.05 3.17 12.46
CA THR A 387 7.41 4.50 11.96
C THR A 387 6.98 4.70 10.51
N ALA A 388 7.23 3.74 9.62
CA ALA A 388 6.83 3.85 8.22
C ALA A 388 5.30 3.96 8.06
N LEU A 389 4.53 3.18 8.84
CA LEU A 389 3.06 3.26 8.87
C LEU A 389 2.55 4.62 9.36
N PHE A 390 3.19 5.19 10.40
CA PHE A 390 2.91 6.55 10.85
C PHE A 390 3.14 7.59 9.75
N LEU A 391 4.23 7.46 8.98
CA LEU A 391 4.52 8.36 7.85
C LEU A 391 3.55 8.15 6.68
N CYS A 392 3.10 6.92 6.41
CA CYS A 392 2.02 6.66 5.45
C CYS A 392 0.74 7.41 5.85
N ALA A 393 0.39 7.37 7.13
CA ALA A 393 -0.80 8.01 7.68
C ALA A 393 -0.75 9.55 7.62
N THR A 394 0.42 10.14 7.83
CA THR A 394 0.54 11.60 8.05
C THR A 394 1.07 12.36 6.84
N LEU A 395 1.89 11.72 6.00
CA LEU A 395 2.59 12.36 4.86
C LEU A 395 2.25 11.71 3.50
N GLY A 396 1.34 10.73 3.49
CA GLY A 396 0.91 10.02 2.28
C GLY A 396 0.03 10.86 1.36
N ILE A 397 -1.00 11.49 1.94
CA ILE A 397 -2.05 12.23 1.24
C ILE A 397 -2.32 13.57 1.94
N ASN A 398 -2.67 14.59 1.17
CA ASN A 398 -3.14 15.87 1.71
C ASN A 398 -4.61 15.79 2.15
N PHE A 399 -4.86 16.00 3.44
CA PHE A 399 -6.19 16.01 4.04
C PHE A 399 -6.69 17.40 4.46
N ALA A 400 -6.04 18.49 4.02
CA ALA A 400 -6.35 19.86 4.47
C ALA A 400 -7.83 20.26 4.29
N ASN A 401 -8.54 19.63 3.34
CA ASN A 401 -9.95 19.89 3.05
C ASN A 401 -10.92 18.90 3.73
N SER A 402 -10.44 18.06 4.66
CA SER A 402 -11.27 17.11 5.40
C SER A 402 -10.72 16.87 6.80
N GLU A 403 -11.23 17.62 7.75
CA GLU A 403 -10.88 17.51 9.16
C GLU A 403 -11.04 16.08 9.71
N GLN A 404 -12.18 15.44 9.43
CA GLN A 404 -12.42 14.07 9.90
C GLN A 404 -11.39 13.07 9.34
N THR A 405 -11.05 13.19 8.05
CA THR A 405 -10.05 12.33 7.40
C THR A 405 -8.66 12.61 7.99
N PHE A 406 -8.31 13.88 8.17
CA PHE A 406 -7.06 14.32 8.79
C PHE A 406 -6.90 13.73 10.19
N LEU A 407 -7.87 13.97 11.07
CA LEU A 407 -7.81 13.54 12.47
C LEU A 407 -7.77 12.01 12.60
N SER A 408 -8.57 11.31 11.81
CA SER A 408 -8.60 9.84 11.84
C SER A 408 -7.28 9.23 11.35
N ASN A 409 -6.69 9.75 10.28
CA ASN A 409 -5.39 9.27 9.79
C ASN A 409 -4.26 9.58 10.78
N PHE A 410 -4.19 10.82 11.29
CA PHE A 410 -3.13 11.20 12.22
C PHE A 410 -3.22 10.43 13.55
N ALA A 411 -4.42 10.25 14.09
CA ALA A 411 -4.63 9.42 15.27
C ALA A 411 -4.25 7.95 15.03
N THR A 412 -4.65 7.38 13.89
CA THR A 412 -4.28 6.01 13.49
C THR A 412 -2.76 5.86 13.41
N GLY A 413 -2.06 6.81 12.78
CA GLY A 413 -0.61 6.81 12.69
C GLY A 413 0.07 6.87 14.05
N LEU A 414 -0.40 7.75 14.95
CA LEU A 414 0.15 7.87 16.31
C LEU A 414 -0.06 6.61 17.14
N ILE A 415 -1.22 5.94 17.01
CA ILE A 415 -1.49 4.66 17.66
C ILE A 415 -0.51 3.58 17.15
N LEU A 416 -0.36 3.43 15.84
CA LEU A 416 0.51 2.41 15.22
C LEU A 416 1.99 2.61 15.56
N ARG A 417 2.46 3.86 15.61
CA ARG A 417 3.85 4.23 15.93
C ARG A 417 4.36 3.62 17.24
N GLU A 418 3.48 3.46 18.23
CA GLU A 418 3.83 3.02 19.58
C GLU A 418 4.29 1.56 19.64
N ALA A 419 4.00 0.75 18.63
CA ALA A 419 4.35 -0.67 18.65
C ALA A 419 5.87 -0.88 18.51
N ARG A 420 6.46 -1.61 19.46
CA ARG A 420 7.89 -1.95 19.51
C ARG A 420 8.19 -3.41 19.16
N ASN A 421 7.17 -4.26 19.14
CA ASN A 421 7.23 -5.69 18.80
C ASN A 421 5.91 -6.15 18.17
N TRP A 422 5.85 -7.39 17.67
CA TRP A 422 4.68 -7.91 16.98
C TRP A 422 3.44 -8.04 17.86
N LYS A 423 3.62 -8.36 19.15
CA LYS A 423 2.54 -8.44 20.13
C LYS A 423 1.88 -7.06 20.33
N GLU A 424 2.68 -6.02 20.53
CA GLU A 424 2.20 -4.65 20.62
C GLU A 424 1.58 -4.20 19.31
N PHE A 425 2.17 -4.52 18.16
CA PHE A 425 1.59 -4.21 16.86
C PHE A 425 0.19 -4.81 16.68
N ALA A 426 0.01 -6.08 17.04
CA ALA A 426 -1.31 -6.72 17.04
C ALA A 426 -2.29 -6.02 18.00
N SER A 427 -1.84 -5.65 19.21
CA SER A 427 -2.65 -4.88 20.16
C SER A 427 -3.07 -3.51 19.61
N LYS A 428 -2.21 -2.84 18.84
CA LYS A 428 -2.54 -1.58 18.16
C LYS A 428 -3.54 -1.76 17.02
N LEU A 429 -3.46 -2.85 16.28
CA LEU A 429 -4.50 -3.21 15.31
C LEU A 429 -5.85 -3.47 16.00
N GLU A 430 -5.86 -4.14 17.16
CA GLU A 430 -7.07 -4.36 17.96
C GLU A 430 -7.68 -3.06 18.49
N GLU A 431 -6.85 -2.15 19.01
CA GLU A 431 -7.25 -0.79 19.41
C GLU A 431 -7.91 -0.03 18.24
N LEU A 432 -7.45 -0.30 17.00
CA LEU A 432 -7.98 0.26 15.77
C LEU A 432 -9.15 -0.55 15.18
N GLY A 433 -9.70 -1.51 15.92
CA GLY A 433 -10.90 -2.25 15.52
C GLY A 433 -10.66 -3.45 14.59
N PHE A 434 -9.41 -3.80 14.30
CA PHE A 434 -9.10 -5.08 13.67
C PHE A 434 -9.22 -6.22 14.68
N LYS A 435 -9.45 -7.43 14.17
CA LYS A 435 -9.44 -8.67 14.97
C LYS A 435 -8.40 -9.61 14.38
N PRO A 436 -7.10 -9.30 14.55
CA PRO A 436 -6.05 -10.18 14.06
C PRO A 436 -6.28 -11.56 14.69
N ARG A 437 -6.44 -12.59 13.86
CA ARG A 437 -6.46 -13.96 14.38
C ARG A 437 -5.06 -14.25 14.93
N ASN A 438 -4.95 -15.14 15.93
CA ASN A 438 -3.76 -15.50 16.74
C ASN A 438 -2.40 -15.75 16.02
N GLY A 439 -2.28 -15.52 14.72
CA GLY A 439 -1.06 -15.70 13.94
C GLY A 439 0.09 -14.76 14.30
N LEU A 440 -0.17 -13.58 14.90
CA LEU A 440 0.90 -12.66 15.36
C LEU A 440 1.27 -12.82 16.83
N THR A 441 0.34 -13.27 17.68
CA THR A 441 0.56 -13.36 19.13
C THR A 441 1.42 -14.55 19.56
N GLY A 442 1.75 -15.44 18.62
CA GLY A 442 2.67 -16.56 18.81
C GLY A 442 3.92 -16.50 17.94
N MET A 443 4.21 -15.34 17.32
CA MET A 443 5.57 -15.00 16.87
C MET A 443 6.34 -14.50 18.07
#